data_AF-A0A537Y5D0-F1
#
_entry.id   AF-A0A537Y5D0-F1
#
_cell.length_a   1.000
_cell.length_b   1.000
_cell.length_c   1.000
_cell.angle_alpha   90.00
_cell.angle_beta   90.00
_cell.angle_gamma   90.00
#
_symmetry.space_group_name_H-M   'P 1'
#
loop_
_entity.id
_entity.type
_entity.pdbx_description
1 polymer ?
#
loop_
_entity_poly.entity_id
_entity_poly.type
_entity_poly.pdbx_seq_one_letter_code
_entity_poly.pdbx_strand_id
1 'polypeptide(L)'
;KPGSGREPGLRRAAELALADAGVSAREIDVVFADASGVPELDRIEAQAITALFGPYGVPVTAPKTMTGRLYSGGAPVDLAAALLSIRDEMIPPTINVDHIAPDIAIDLVTGEPRLQRVEGALVLARGHGGFNSAMVVRAVR
;
A
#
# COMPACT_ATOMS: atom_id res chain seq x y z
N LYS A 1 -20.48 6.72 -4.00
CA LYS A 1 -20.54 7.90 -3.11
C LYS A 1 -20.17 7.43 -1.70
N PRO A 2 -19.45 8.21 -0.88
CA PRO A 2 -19.32 7.90 0.54
C PRO A 2 -20.70 7.57 1.16
N GLY A 3 -20.79 6.47 1.91
CA GLY A 3 -22.06 5.99 2.50
C GLY A 3 -23.02 5.26 1.56
N SER A 4 -22.62 4.93 0.31
CA SER A 4 -23.51 4.23 -0.64
C SER A 4 -23.62 2.70 -0.46
N GLY A 5 -22.92 2.11 0.51
CA GLY A 5 -22.86 0.65 0.70
C GLY A 5 -22.13 -0.12 -0.41
N ARG A 6 -21.66 0.56 -1.47
CA ARG A 6 -20.83 -0.04 -2.53
C ARG A 6 -19.43 -0.34 -2.01
N GLU A 7 -18.85 -1.42 -2.51
CA GLU A 7 -17.47 -1.81 -2.20
C GLU A 7 -16.51 -0.61 -2.42
N PRO A 8 -15.61 -0.34 -1.45
CA PRO A 8 -14.61 0.70 -1.57
C PRO A 8 -13.79 0.55 -2.86
N GLY A 9 -13.66 1.63 -3.62
CA GLY A 9 -13.04 1.62 -4.96
C GLY A 9 -11.53 1.34 -4.97
N LEU A 10 -10.87 1.24 -3.82
CA LEU A 10 -9.43 1.06 -3.72
C LEU A 10 -8.97 -0.29 -4.30
N ARG A 11 -9.67 -1.37 -3.98
CA ARG A 11 -9.39 -2.70 -4.55
C ARG A 11 -9.47 -2.66 -6.08
N ARG A 12 -10.56 -2.09 -6.61
CA ARG A 12 -10.75 -1.94 -8.05
C ARG A 12 -9.64 -1.10 -8.70
N ALA A 13 -9.18 -0.03 -8.04
CA ALA A 13 -8.07 0.77 -8.54
C ALA A 13 -6.77 -0.06 -8.63
N ALA A 14 -6.48 -0.85 -7.59
CA ALA A 14 -5.34 -1.75 -7.58
C ALA A 14 -5.43 -2.84 -8.67
N GLU A 15 -6.59 -3.48 -8.85
CA GLU A 15 -6.82 -4.47 -9.92
C GLU A 15 -6.59 -3.87 -11.31
N LEU A 16 -7.07 -2.65 -11.54
CA LEU A 16 -6.85 -1.93 -12.80
C LEU A 16 -5.36 -1.61 -13.01
N ALA A 17 -4.64 -1.17 -11.97
CA ALA A 17 -3.21 -0.88 -12.08
C ALA A 17 -2.37 -2.13 -12.35
N LEU A 18 -2.70 -3.27 -11.73
CA LEU A 18 -2.07 -4.57 -12.00
C LEU A 18 -2.31 -5.00 -13.45
N ALA A 19 -3.55 -4.86 -13.94
CA ALA A 19 -3.91 -5.20 -15.31
C ALA A 19 -3.22 -4.30 -16.34
N ASP A 20 -3.16 -2.98 -16.09
CA ASP A 20 -2.48 -2.00 -16.94
C ASP A 20 -0.96 -2.29 -17.03
N ALA A 21 -0.35 -2.65 -15.91
CA ALA A 21 1.05 -3.06 -15.85
C ALA A 21 1.32 -4.47 -16.42
N GLY A 22 0.28 -5.25 -16.75
CA GLY A 22 0.40 -6.61 -17.26
C GLY A 22 1.03 -7.59 -16.27
N VAL A 23 0.82 -7.38 -14.96
CA VAL A 23 1.40 -8.22 -13.89
C VAL A 23 0.33 -8.87 -13.02
N SER A 24 0.68 -10.01 -12.44
CA SER A 24 -0.13 -10.65 -11.42
C SER A 24 0.20 -10.12 -10.02
N ALA A 25 -0.70 -10.34 -9.06
CA ALA A 25 -0.46 -10.01 -7.65
C ALA A 25 0.81 -10.69 -7.07
N ARG A 26 1.24 -11.82 -7.64
CA ARG A 26 2.45 -12.55 -7.21
C ARG A 26 3.76 -11.88 -7.63
N GLU A 27 3.70 -10.89 -8.53
CA GLU A 27 4.87 -10.12 -8.98
C GLU A 27 5.03 -8.80 -8.21
N ILE A 28 4.23 -8.58 -7.17
CA ILE A 28 4.36 -7.42 -6.28
C ILE A 28 5.03 -7.87 -4.99
N ASP A 29 6.18 -7.28 -4.69
CA ASP A 29 6.99 -7.60 -3.51
C ASP A 29 6.66 -6.72 -2.32
N VAL A 30 6.00 -5.56 -2.54
CA VAL A 30 5.61 -4.64 -1.49
C VAL A 30 4.42 -3.77 -1.89
N VAL A 31 3.53 -3.51 -0.93
CA VAL A 31 2.47 -2.50 -1.03
C VAL A 31 2.83 -1.28 -0.19
N PHE A 32 2.85 -0.10 -0.81
CA PHE A 32 2.88 1.20 -0.14
C PHE A 32 1.43 1.64 0.11
N ALA A 33 0.97 1.49 1.35
CA ALA A 33 -0.41 1.78 1.73
C ALA A 33 -0.74 3.28 1.72
N ASP A 34 -2.00 3.63 1.45
CA ASP A 34 -2.51 4.99 1.66
C ASP A 34 -2.41 5.36 3.15
N ALA A 35 -2.76 4.44 4.05
CA ALA A 35 -2.63 4.54 5.50
C ALA A 35 -3.15 5.88 6.03
N SER A 36 -4.48 5.97 6.14
CA SER A 36 -5.17 7.21 6.48
C SER A 36 -5.01 7.59 7.95
N GLY A 37 -4.68 6.64 8.82
CA GLY A 37 -4.68 6.79 10.28
C GLY A 37 -6.08 6.79 10.89
N VAL A 38 -7.12 6.55 10.08
CA VAL A 38 -8.51 6.42 10.54
C VAL A 38 -8.83 4.93 10.65
N PRO A 39 -9.18 4.40 11.84
CA PRO A 39 -9.29 2.96 12.06
C PRO A 39 -10.23 2.23 11.10
N GLU A 40 -11.36 2.83 10.75
CA GLU A 40 -12.31 2.24 9.79
C GLU A 40 -11.73 2.18 8.37
N LEU A 41 -11.09 3.26 7.92
CA LEU A 41 -10.52 3.34 6.59
C LEU A 41 -9.29 2.44 6.45
N ASP A 42 -8.48 2.31 7.49
CA ASP A 42 -7.30 1.45 7.47
C ASP A 42 -7.70 -0.03 7.49
N ARG A 43 -8.79 -0.41 8.18
CA ARG A 43 -9.39 -1.75 8.07
C ARG A 43 -9.88 -2.05 6.66
N ILE A 44 -10.59 -1.11 6.04
CA ILE A 44 -11.07 -1.25 4.66
C ILE A 44 -9.89 -1.45 3.69
N GLU A 45 -8.80 -0.70 3.88
CA GLU A 45 -7.60 -0.85 3.07
C GLU A 45 -6.93 -2.21 3.29
N ALA A 46 -6.76 -2.63 4.55
CA ALA A 46 -6.21 -3.94 4.88
C ALA A 46 -7.03 -5.08 4.24
N GLN A 47 -8.37 -5.00 4.31
CA GLN A 47 -9.26 -5.98 3.66
C GLN A 47 -9.08 -6.01 2.14
N ALA A 48 -8.93 -4.84 1.50
CA ALA A 48 -8.68 -4.76 0.07
C ALA A 48 -7.33 -5.41 -0.31
N ILE A 49 -6.28 -5.16 0.47
CA ILE A 49 -4.96 -5.78 0.28
C ILE A 49 -5.06 -7.30 0.49
N THR A 50 -5.66 -7.76 1.59
CA THR A 50 -5.86 -9.18 1.88
C THR A 50 -6.69 -9.88 0.79
N ALA A 51 -7.68 -9.21 0.20
CA ALA A 51 -8.46 -9.78 -0.91
C ALA A 51 -7.64 -9.97 -2.20
N LEU A 52 -6.61 -9.16 -2.43
CA LEU A 52 -5.74 -9.23 -3.62
C LEU A 52 -4.60 -10.24 -3.44
N PHE A 53 -3.98 -10.23 -2.26
CA PHE A 53 -2.73 -10.95 -2.03
C PHE A 53 -2.90 -12.19 -1.12
N GLY A 54 -4.04 -12.33 -0.46
CA GLY A 54 -4.25 -13.29 0.62
C GLY A 54 -3.77 -12.76 1.98
N PRO A 55 -4.13 -13.45 3.09
CA PRO A 55 -3.71 -13.06 4.43
C PRO A 55 -2.19 -13.14 4.57
N TYR A 56 -1.57 -12.04 4.99
CA TYR A 56 -0.10 -11.89 5.10
C TYR A 56 0.66 -12.18 3.79
N GLY A 57 -0.02 -12.09 2.64
CA GLY A 57 0.52 -12.54 1.35
C GLY A 57 1.49 -11.57 0.68
N VAL A 58 1.57 -10.32 1.17
CA VAL A 58 2.50 -9.30 0.67
C VAL A 58 2.95 -8.39 1.81
N PRO A 59 4.25 -8.01 1.86
CA PRO A 59 4.72 -6.95 2.75
C PRO A 59 3.98 -5.63 2.49
N VAL A 60 3.59 -4.94 3.55
CA VAL A 60 2.92 -3.63 3.49
C VAL A 60 3.72 -2.62 4.30
N THR A 61 3.94 -1.43 3.74
CA THR A 61 4.56 -0.30 4.45
C THR A 61 3.68 0.95 4.37
N ALA A 62 3.70 1.75 5.43
CA ALA A 62 3.01 3.03 5.52
C ALA A 62 4.00 4.17 5.87
N PRO A 63 4.74 4.71 4.88
CA PRO A 63 5.75 5.75 5.10
C PRO A 63 5.20 7.04 5.71
N LYS A 64 3.89 7.29 5.58
CA LYS A 64 3.20 8.44 6.18
C LYS A 64 3.26 8.47 7.70
N THR A 65 3.62 7.36 8.35
CA THR A 65 3.97 7.34 9.78
C THR A 65 5.21 8.16 10.12
N MET A 66 6.10 8.40 9.14
CA MET A 66 7.30 9.23 9.26
C MET A 66 7.07 10.63 8.67
N THR A 67 6.46 10.73 7.50
CA THR A 67 6.34 12.00 6.75
C THR A 67 5.09 12.80 7.07
N GLY A 68 4.11 12.19 7.75
CA GLY A 68 2.77 12.74 7.92
C GLY A 68 1.91 12.67 6.66
N ARG A 69 0.65 13.12 6.77
CA ARG A 69 -0.33 13.12 5.68
C ARG A 69 -0.16 14.37 4.80
N LEU A 70 0.65 14.27 3.76
CA LEU A 70 1.01 15.38 2.85
C LEU A 70 -0.06 15.74 1.79
N TYR A 71 -1.32 15.34 1.99
CA TYR A 71 -2.40 15.51 1.01
C TYR A 71 -1.99 15.04 -0.40
N SER A 72 -2.16 15.88 -1.42
CA SER A 72 -1.77 15.56 -2.81
C SER A 72 -0.28 15.28 -2.99
N GLY A 73 0.56 15.71 -2.05
CA GLY A 73 1.99 15.40 -2.04
C GLY A 73 2.33 14.02 -1.49
N GLY A 74 1.40 13.32 -0.84
CA GLY A 74 1.66 12.02 -0.20
C GLY A 74 2.00 10.92 -1.21
N ALA A 75 1.12 10.71 -2.20
CA ALA A 75 1.30 9.64 -3.17
C ALA A 75 2.57 9.79 -4.04
N PRO A 76 2.97 10.99 -4.51
CA PRO A 76 4.27 11.18 -5.16
C PRO A 76 5.47 10.84 -4.27
N VAL A 77 5.41 11.14 -2.97
CA VAL A 77 6.48 10.78 -2.02
C VAL A 77 6.53 9.27 -1.80
N ASP A 78 5.38 8.59 -1.66
CA ASP A 78 5.33 7.13 -1.58
C ASP A 78 5.86 6.47 -2.85
N LEU A 79 5.58 7.04 -4.03
CA LEU A 79 6.10 6.56 -5.30
C LEU A 79 7.61 6.70 -5.38
N ALA A 80 8.16 7.85 -4.97
CA ALA A 80 9.61 8.03 -4.87
C ALA A 80 10.22 7.01 -3.91
N ALA A 81 9.60 6.79 -2.74
CA ALA A 81 10.04 5.79 -1.78
C ALA A 81 9.98 4.36 -2.35
N ALA A 82 8.96 4.00 -3.14
CA ALA A 82 8.85 2.70 -3.80
C ALA A 82 9.96 2.47 -4.83
N LEU A 83 10.30 3.50 -5.62
CA LEU A 83 11.44 3.43 -6.55
C LEU A 83 12.77 3.27 -5.81
N LEU A 84 12.93 3.95 -4.66
CA LEU A 84 14.11 3.79 -3.81
C LEU A 84 14.16 2.40 -3.18
N SER A 85 13.02 1.82 -2.78
CA SER A 85 12.95 0.45 -2.29
C SER A 85 13.38 -0.58 -3.33
N ILE A 86 13.03 -0.37 -4.61
CA ILE A 86 13.53 -1.20 -5.72
C ILE A 86 15.04 -1.05 -5.87
N ARG A 87 15.56 0.18 -5.85
CA ARG A 87 17.00 0.46 -6.00
C ARG A 87 17.84 -0.11 -4.85
N ASP A 88 17.35 0.03 -3.63
CA ASP A 88 18.09 -0.25 -2.40
C ASP A 88 17.79 -1.64 -1.81
N GLU A 89 16.89 -2.42 -2.46
CA GLU A 89 16.45 -3.75 -2.01
C GLU A 89 16.03 -3.75 -0.52
N MET A 90 15.20 -2.76 -0.17
CA MET A 90 14.79 -2.51 1.21
C MET A 90 13.37 -1.92 1.27
N ILE A 91 12.53 -2.46 2.15
CA ILE A 91 11.20 -1.92 2.46
C ILE A 91 11.28 -1.08 3.75
N PRO A 92 10.88 0.20 3.71
CA PRO A 92 10.92 1.05 4.89
C PRO A 92 9.94 0.57 5.97
N PRO A 93 10.26 0.77 7.26
CA PRO A 93 9.37 0.40 8.34
C PRO A 93 8.18 1.36 8.43
N THR A 94 7.10 0.84 8.97
CA THR A 94 5.97 1.60 9.49
C THR A 94 6.24 1.84 10.97
N ILE A 95 6.53 3.08 11.34
CA ILE A 95 6.88 3.46 12.72
C ILE A 95 5.64 3.88 13.52
N ASN A 96 5.80 4.01 14.83
CA ASN A 96 4.72 4.42 15.76
C ASN A 96 3.51 3.47 15.75
N VAL A 97 3.75 2.19 15.49
CA VAL A 97 2.75 1.11 15.57
C VAL A 97 3.14 0.17 16.70
N ASP A 98 2.43 0.27 17.83
CA ASP A 98 2.68 -0.58 18.99
C ASP A 98 1.97 -1.95 18.87
N HIS A 99 0.78 -1.95 18.28
CA HIS A 99 -0.06 -3.14 18.16
C HIS A 99 -0.92 -3.05 16.90
N ILE A 100 -0.92 -4.13 16.12
CA ILE A 100 -1.81 -4.31 14.98
C ILE A 100 -3.13 -4.91 15.50
N ALA A 101 -4.26 -4.38 15.04
CA ALA A 101 -5.56 -4.88 15.46
C ALA A 101 -5.75 -6.35 15.01
N PRO A 102 -6.38 -7.23 15.82
CA PRO A 102 -6.48 -8.67 15.51
C PRO A 102 -7.20 -9.00 14.20
N ASP A 103 -8.04 -8.10 13.70
CA ASP A 103 -8.80 -8.23 12.46
C ASP A 103 -8.02 -7.79 11.21
N ILE A 104 -6.80 -7.28 11.37
CA ILE A 104 -5.93 -6.83 10.28
C ILE A 104 -4.95 -7.97 9.91
N ALA A 105 -5.18 -8.58 8.74
CA ALA A 105 -4.43 -9.73 8.23
C ALA A 105 -3.44 -9.35 7.10
N ILE A 106 -2.70 -8.26 7.28
CA ILE A 106 -1.61 -7.85 6.38
C ILE A 106 -0.27 -8.01 7.08
N ASP A 107 0.79 -8.27 6.31
CA ASP A 107 2.16 -8.29 6.80
C ASP A 107 2.71 -6.86 6.83
N LEU A 108 2.32 -6.09 7.85
CA LEU A 108 2.79 -4.73 8.04
C LEU A 108 4.25 -4.75 8.52
N VAL A 109 5.14 -4.13 7.75
CA VAL A 109 6.56 -3.99 8.13
C VAL A 109 6.65 -2.97 9.26
N THR A 110 6.96 -3.42 10.47
CA THR A 110 7.08 -2.58 11.68
C THR A 110 8.46 -2.70 12.33
N GLY A 111 8.88 -1.68 13.08
CA GLY A 111 10.15 -1.67 13.81
C GLY A 111 11.31 -1.35 12.86
N GLU A 112 11.99 -2.37 12.37
CA GLU A 112 13.17 -2.22 11.51
C GLU A 112 12.80 -2.33 10.02
N PRO A 113 13.58 -1.68 9.13
CA PRO A 113 13.45 -1.89 7.70
C PRO A 113 13.63 -3.36 7.31
N ARG A 114 12.87 -3.84 6.32
CA ARG A 114 13.01 -5.21 5.81
C ARG A 114 13.93 -5.21 4.59
N LEU A 115 15.09 -5.84 4.71
CA LEU A 115 16.01 -6.06 3.60
C LEU A 115 15.51 -7.25 2.75
N GLN A 116 15.09 -6.97 1.53
CA GLN A 116 14.68 -7.99 0.56
C GLN A 116 14.75 -7.43 -0.85
N ARG A 117 14.95 -8.30 -1.83
CA ARG A 117 14.85 -7.91 -3.24
C ARG A 117 13.44 -7.41 -3.54
N VAL A 118 13.34 -6.25 -4.17
CA VAL A 118 12.07 -5.63 -4.60
C VAL A 118 12.15 -5.39 -6.11
N GLU A 119 11.40 -6.17 -6.88
CA GLU A 119 11.25 -6.00 -8.33
C GLU A 119 9.95 -5.29 -8.70
N GLY A 120 8.90 -5.43 -7.89
CA GLY A 120 7.59 -4.82 -8.13
C GLY A 120 7.00 -4.19 -6.87
N ALA A 121 6.49 -2.97 -6.98
CA ALA A 121 5.80 -2.28 -5.89
C ALA A 121 4.44 -1.73 -6.35
N LEU A 122 3.44 -1.85 -5.47
CA LEU A 122 2.11 -1.25 -5.65
C LEU A 122 1.93 -0.10 -4.67
N VAL A 123 1.66 1.10 -5.18
CA VAL A 123 1.38 2.30 -4.37
C VAL A 123 -0.12 2.58 -4.37
N LEU A 124 -0.72 2.71 -3.20
CA LEU A 124 -2.14 2.97 -3.00
C LEU A 124 -2.36 4.40 -2.51
N ALA A 125 -3.40 5.06 -3.01
CA ALA A 125 -3.76 6.41 -2.60
C ALA A 125 -5.27 6.62 -2.55
N ARG A 126 -5.74 7.36 -1.53
CA ARG A 126 -7.13 7.80 -1.41
C ARG A 126 -7.22 9.29 -1.19
N GLY A 127 -8.25 9.89 -1.78
CA GLY A 127 -8.56 11.31 -1.67
C GLY A 127 -9.95 11.58 -1.11
N HIS A 128 -10.11 12.78 -0.56
CA HIS A 128 -11.42 13.29 -0.13
C HIS A 128 -12.41 13.32 -1.31
N GLY A 129 -13.66 12.93 -1.08
CA GLY A 129 -14.68 12.83 -2.15
C GLY A 129 -14.78 11.46 -2.82
N GLY A 130 -13.97 10.49 -2.39
CA GLY A 130 -14.06 9.10 -2.86
C GLY A 130 -13.11 8.77 -4.02
N PHE A 131 -12.06 9.57 -4.23
CA PHE A 131 -11.00 9.25 -5.18
C PHE A 131 -10.17 8.08 -4.66
N ASN A 132 -9.92 7.11 -5.52
CA ASN A 132 -9.02 5.98 -5.28
C ASN A 132 -8.08 5.89 -6.48
N SER A 133 -6.78 5.73 -6.22
CA SER A 133 -5.76 5.57 -7.23
C SER A 133 -4.78 4.48 -6.80
N ALA A 134 -4.18 3.82 -7.78
CA ALA A 134 -3.12 2.87 -7.56
C ALA A 134 -2.09 2.97 -8.69
N MET A 135 -0.84 2.67 -8.38
CA MET A 135 0.25 2.67 -9.37
C MET A 135 1.18 1.50 -9.13
N VAL A 136 1.55 0.80 -10.20
CA VAL A 136 2.57 -0.24 -10.17
C VAL A 136 3.87 0.34 -10.72
N VAL A 137 4.98 0.12 -10.03
CA VAL A 137 6.34 0.38 -10.53
C VAL A 137 7.16 -0.89 -10.48
N ARG A 138 8.10 -1.03 -11.43
CA ARG A 138 8.95 -2.21 -11.56
C ARG A 138 10.40 -1.85 -11.81
N ALA A 139 11.30 -2.73 -11.38
CA ALA A 139 12.69 -2.69 -11.77
C ALA A 139 12.82 -2.77 -13.31
N VAL A 140 13.73 -1.97 -13.87
CA VAL A 140 14.13 -2.10 -15.28
C VAL A 140 15.09 -3.29 -15.38
N ARG A 141 14.84 -4.17 -16.34
CA ARG A 141 15.72 -5.30 -16.67
C ARG A 141 16.84 -4.86 -17.61
#